data_AF-A0A534S6X6-F1
#
_entry.id   AF-A0A534S6X6-F1
#
_cell.length_a   1.000
_cell.length_b   1.000
_cell.length_c   1.000
_cell.angle_alpha   90.00
_cell.angle_beta   90.00
_cell.angle_gamma   90.00
#
_symmetry.space_group_name_H-M   'P 1'
#
loop_
_entity.id
_entity.type
_entity.pdbx_description
1 polymer ?
#
loop_
_entity_poly.entity_id
_entity_poly.type
_entity_poly.pdbx_seq_one_letter_code
_entity_poly.pdbx_strand_id
1 'polypeptide(L)' 'MGAETTTGDTPRNFELLLDIPLEVTVEIGRTRLPLRALLQLGAGSVIELAKLAGEPLDVLVNGKPIARGE' A
#
# COMPACT_ATOMS: atom_id res chain seq x y z
N MET A 1 -47.28 22.52 6.56
CA MET A 1 -46.47 21.99 5.44
C MET A 1 -45.04 22.41 5.69
N GLY A 2 -44.21 21.49 6.18
CA GLY A 2 -42.82 21.74 6.55
C GLY A 2 -42.20 20.39 6.85
N ALA A 3 -41.86 19.66 5.78
CA ALA A 3 -41.32 18.31 5.87
C ALA A 3 -39.92 18.34 6.50
N GLU A 4 -39.71 17.38 7.39
CA GLU A 4 -38.54 17.17 8.22
C GLU A 4 -37.25 16.99 7.41
N THR A 5 -36.17 17.53 7.96
CA THR A 5 -34.80 17.42 7.45
C THR A 5 -34.27 16.00 7.58
N THR A 6 -33.99 15.35 6.45
CA THR A 6 -33.18 14.12 6.36
C THR A 6 -31.75 14.42 6.81
N THR A 7 -31.36 14.04 8.03
CA THR A 7 -29.94 13.97 8.44
C THR A 7 -29.82 12.96 9.57
N GLY A 8 -29.29 11.76 9.31
CA GLY A 8 -28.95 10.85 10.40
C GLY A 8 -28.89 9.36 10.09
N ASP A 9 -28.29 8.92 8.97
CA ASP A 9 -28.05 7.47 8.77
C ASP A 9 -26.60 7.12 8.34
N THR A 10 -25.66 8.02 8.59
CA THR A 10 -24.26 7.87 8.18
C THR A 10 -23.34 7.02 9.09
N PRO A 11 -23.60 6.77 10.40
CA PRO A 11 -22.65 6.01 11.22
C PRO A 11 -22.74 4.48 11.06
N ARG A 12 -23.93 3.92 10.78
CA ARG A 12 -24.12 2.46 10.70
C ARG A 12 -23.42 1.81 9.52
N ASN A 13 -23.29 2.52 8.40
CA ASN A 13 -22.69 1.96 7.20
C ASN A 13 -21.17 1.81 7.34
N PHE A 14 -20.51 2.66 8.13
CA PHE A 14 -19.06 2.58 8.35
C PHE A 14 -18.67 1.39 9.25
N GLU A 15 -19.52 1.01 10.21
CA GLU A 15 -19.25 -0.14 11.10
C GLU A 15 -19.05 -1.44 10.31
N LEU A 16 -19.81 -1.65 9.23
CA LEU A 16 -19.67 -2.81 8.34
C LEU A 16 -18.35 -2.81 7.54
N LEU A 17 -17.75 -1.64 7.31
CA LEU A 17 -16.51 -1.51 6.53
C LEU A 17 -15.25 -1.76 7.38
N LEU A 18 -15.34 -1.65 8.70
CA LEU A 18 -14.20 -1.84 9.61
C LEU A 18 -13.71 -3.29 9.65
N ASP A 19 -14.60 -4.25 9.39
CA ASP A 19 -14.29 -5.69 9.42
C ASP A 19 -13.80 -6.23 8.07
N ILE A 20 -13.61 -5.37 7.06
CA ILE A 20 -13.14 -5.80 5.74
C ILE A 20 -11.62 -6.07 5.82
N PRO A 21 -11.16 -7.32 5.59
CA PRO A 21 -9.74 -7.61 5.58
C PRO A 21 -9.06 -6.94 4.38
N LEU A 22 -7.91 -6.32 4.62
CA LEU A 22 -7.11 -5.67 3.59
C LEU A 22 -5.72 -6.30 3.51
N GLU A 23 -5.16 -6.36 2.31
CA GLU A 23 -3.80 -6.85 2.12
C GLU A 23 -2.80 -5.76 2.53
N VAL A 24 -1.94 -6.08 3.49
CA VAL A 24 -0.86 -5.22 3.94
C VAL A 24 0.47 -5.76 3.38
N THR A 25 1.18 -4.92 2.63
CA THR A 25 2.49 -5.24 2.08
C THR A 25 3.54 -4.34 2.73
N VAL A 26 4.67 -4.91 3.15
CA VAL A 26 5.83 -4.15 3.61
C VAL A 26 6.93 -4.25 2.56
N GLU A 27 7.40 -3.12 2.06
CA GLU A 27 8.41 -3.05 1.01
C GLU A 27 9.73 -2.48 1.53
N ILE A 28 10.79 -3.27 1.29
CA ILE A 28 12.17 -2.87 1.57
C ILE A 28 12.67 -1.85 0.53
N GLY A 29 12.20 -1.93 -0.71
CA GLY A 29 12.58 -0.96 -1.72
C GLY A 29 12.10 -1.35 -3.12
N ARG A 30 12.09 -0.35 -4.01
CA ARG A 30 11.75 -0.51 -5.42
C ARG A 30 12.95 -0.12 -6.26
N THR A 31 13.07 -0.74 -7.43
CA THR A 31 13.99 -0.29 -8.47
C THR A 31 13.32 -0.41 -9.83
N ARG A 32 13.79 0.36 -10.82
CA ARG A 32 13.27 0.32 -12.19
C ARG A 32 14.37 -0.18 -13.10
N LEU A 33 14.09 -1.26 -13.81
CA LEU A 33 15.03 -1.88 -14.75
C LEU A 33 14.46 -1.81 -16.17
N PRO A 34 15.30 -1.60 -17.19
CA PRO A 34 14.86 -1.77 -18.57
C PRO A 34 14.56 -3.24 -18.84
N LEU A 35 13.55 -3.53 -19.68
CA LEU A 35 13.10 -4.90 -19.98
C LEU A 35 14.25 -5.85 -20.36
N ARG A 36 15.22 -5.37 -21.16
CA ARG A 36 16.41 -6.14 -21.54
C ARG A 36 17.25 -6.61 -20.35
N ALA A 37 17.35 -5.82 -19.28
CA ALA A 37 18.10 -6.18 -18.09
C ALA A 37 17.32 -7.18 -17.23
N LEU A 38 15.99 -7.02 -17.14
CA LEU A 38 15.11 -7.96 -16.46
C LEU A 38 15.20 -9.37 -17.06
N LEU A 39 15.22 -9.47 -18.39
CA LEU A 39 15.35 -10.75 -19.12
C LEU A 39 16.72 -11.41 -18.96
N GLN A 40 17.74 -10.66 -18.54
CA GLN A 40 19.10 -11.17 -18.30
C GLN A 40 19.33 -11.58 -16.84
N LEU A 41 18.35 -11.39 -15.95
CA LEU A 41 18.45 -11.84 -14.57
C LEU A 41 18.47 -13.36 -14.51
N GLY A 42 19.39 -13.89 -13.72
CA GLY A 42 19.52 -15.32 -13.46
C GLY A 42 19.96 -15.58 -12.03
N ALA A 43 20.22 -16.85 -11.72
CA ALA A 43 20.77 -17.22 -10.43
C ALA A 43 22.13 -16.51 -10.22
N GLY A 44 22.27 -15.84 -9.08
CA GLY A 44 23.47 -15.07 -8.73
C GLY A 44 23.47 -13.60 -9.18
N SER A 45 22.42 -13.13 -9.87
CA SER A 45 22.28 -11.70 -10.16
C SER A 45 22.00 -10.90 -8.88
N VAL A 46 22.74 -9.80 -8.68
CA VAL A 46 22.54 -8.85 -7.58
C VAL A 46 21.87 -7.60 -8.14
N ILE A 47 20.81 -7.13 -7.47
CA ILE A 47 20.04 -5.96 -7.89
C ILE A 47 20.07 -4.95 -6.75
N GLU A 48 20.52 -3.74 -7.06
CA GLU A 48 20.47 -2.63 -6.13
C GLU A 48 19.05 -2.04 -6.09
N LEU A 49 18.53 -1.88 -4.87
CA LEU A 49 17.26 -1.22 -4.62
C LEU A 49 17.51 0.28 -4.41
N ALA A 50 16.54 1.13 -4.74
CA ALA A 50 16.70 2.58 -4.62
C ALA A 50 16.73 3.09 -3.17
N LYS A 51 16.43 2.23 -2.19
CA LYS A 51 16.34 2.60 -0.78
C LYS A 51 17.68 2.39 -0.08
N LEU A 52 18.15 3.40 0.64
CA LEU A 52 19.39 3.30 1.41
C LEU A 52 19.18 2.42 2.65
N ALA A 53 20.25 1.70 3.05
CA ALA A 53 20.24 0.94 4.29
C ALA A 53 20.04 1.87 5.48
N GLY A 54 19.00 1.59 6.29
CA GLY A 54 18.61 2.41 7.45
C GLY A 54 17.45 3.36 7.20
N GLU A 55 16.88 3.43 6.00
CA GLU A 55 15.62 4.14 5.76
C GLU A 55 14.40 3.29 6.21
N PRO A 56 13.35 3.91 6.79
CA PRO A 56 12.18 3.18 7.29
C PRO A 56 11.39 2.55 6.14
N LEU A 57 11.03 1.27 6.27
CA LEU A 57 10.24 0.45 5.35
C LEU A 57 8.91 1.10 4.96
N ASP A 58 8.48 0.91 3.72
CA ASP A 58 7.19 1.44 3.27
C ASP A 58 6.08 0.40 3.53
N VAL A 59 4.99 0.84 4.16
CA VAL A 59 3.81 0.01 4.41
C VAL A 59 2.71 0.41 3.44
N LEU A 60 2.24 -0.56 2.68
CA LEU A 60 1.19 -0.39 1.70
C LEU A 60 -0.04 -1.19 2.09
N VAL A 61 -1.21 -0.62 1.82
CA VAL A 61 -2.50 -1.32 1.90
C VAL A 61 -3.12 -1.32 0.52
N ASN A 62 -3.40 -2.50 -0.02
CA ASN A 62 -3.87 -2.67 -1.41
C ASN A 62 -3.01 -1.87 -2.42
N GLY A 63 -1.68 -1.89 -2.24
CA GLY A 63 -0.71 -1.20 -3.09
C GLY A 63 -0.64 0.32 -2.92
N LYS A 64 -1.38 0.92 -1.98
CA LYS A 64 -1.29 2.35 -1.65
C LYS A 64 -0.42 2.57 -0.41
N PRO A 65 0.59 3.46 -0.45
CA PRO A 65 1.42 3.74 0.72
C PRO A 65 0.58 4.44 1.78
N ILE A 66 0.60 3.89 3.00
CA ILE A 66 -0.16 4.42 4.14
C ILE A 66 0.73 4.85 5.31
N ALA A 67 1.91 4.24 5.44
CA ALA A 67 2.80 4.48 6.57
C ALA A 67 4.24 4.11 6.20
N ARG A 68 5.16 4.48 7.10
CA ARG A 68 6.54 4.01 7.12
C ARG A 68 6.85 3.42 8.49
N GLY A 69 7.62 2.34 8.55
CA GLY A 69 7.97 1.63 9.79
C GLY A 69 9.43 1.20 9.81
N GLU A 70 9.97 0.96 11.00
CA GLU A 70 11.32 0.37 11.18
C GLU A 70 11.27 -1.15 11.25
#